data_AF-A0A7S2KSI2-F1
#
_entry.id   AF-A0A7S2KSI2-F1
#
_cell.length_a   1.000
_cell.length_b   1.000
_cell.length_c   1.000
_cell.angle_alpha   90.00
_cell.angle_beta   90.00
_cell.angle_gamma   90.00
#
_symmetry.space_group_name_H-M   'P 1'
#
loop_
_entity.id
_entity.type
_entity.pdbx_description
1 polymer ?
#
loop_
_entity_poly.entity_id
_entity_poly.type
_entity_poly.pdbx_seq_one_letter_code
_entity_poly.pdbx_strand_id
1 'polypeptide(L)'
;VGNYILAEGLYRARLDPFASLDEIDIDQRKALFKELREVITTSYNAQGLTRPNGGSYRSVDGSRGQFEFQLQCYGQVVSPNNNPIVKEVDGPHSRAIWYVPEEQLFIPRSQRAGGNSQSGDSMKRTQSSSPAFEKKAVEKGVTRYSLVPSSDQTFGDVISNSLTDPSWNDALRDHMASDKFQSMIQQIESQISSGAEVYPPVEDVFSALNLCPLDDVRVVIV
;
A
#
# COMPACT_ATOMS: atom_id res chain seq x y z
N VAL A 1 1.17 -9.42 -0.81
CA VAL A 1 2.56 -9.50 -0.30
C VAL A 1 3.16 -8.11 -0.27
N GLY A 2 3.50 -7.60 0.92
CA GLY A 2 4.14 -6.29 1.09
C GLY A 2 5.64 -6.30 0.78
N ASN A 3 6.30 -5.14 0.88
CA ASN A 3 7.70 -4.99 0.44
C ASN A 3 8.69 -5.83 1.25
N TYR A 4 8.53 -5.86 2.58
CA TYR A 4 9.44 -6.62 3.44
C TYR A 4 9.24 -8.13 3.25
N ILE A 5 7.99 -8.58 3.12
CA ILE A 5 7.67 -9.99 2.86
C ILE A 5 8.25 -10.44 1.52
N LEU A 6 8.13 -9.60 0.50
CA LEU A 6 8.69 -9.88 -0.83
C LEU A 6 10.22 -10.00 -0.77
N ALA A 7 10.91 -9.04 -0.15
CA ALA A 7 12.36 -9.07 -0.01
C ALA A 7 12.84 -10.32 0.75
N GLU A 8 12.22 -10.63 1.89
CA GLU A 8 12.53 -11.83 2.69
C GLU A 8 12.25 -13.13 1.92
N GLY A 9 11.10 -13.21 1.24
CA GLY A 9 10.73 -14.40 0.47
C GLY A 9 11.69 -14.67 -0.68
N LEU A 10 12.07 -13.63 -1.44
CA LEU A 10 13.05 -13.74 -2.52
C LEU A 10 14.44 -14.12 -2.00
N TYR A 11 14.87 -13.53 -0.89
CA TYR A 11 16.14 -13.85 -0.25
C TYR A 11 16.18 -15.32 0.21
N ARG A 12 15.19 -15.76 0.97
CA ARG A 12 15.11 -17.14 1.48
C ARG A 12 15.00 -18.18 0.37
N ALA A 13 14.35 -17.83 -0.73
CA ALA A 13 14.25 -18.68 -1.92
C ALA A 13 15.49 -18.62 -2.83
N ARG A 14 16.49 -17.77 -2.51
CA ARG A 14 17.69 -17.50 -3.35
C ARG A 14 17.33 -17.14 -4.79
N LEU A 15 16.34 -16.26 -4.94
CA LEU A 15 15.86 -15.82 -6.24
C LEU A 15 16.34 -14.42 -6.60
N ASP A 16 16.70 -14.26 -7.86
CA ASP A 16 17.01 -12.97 -8.46
C ASP A 16 15.75 -12.09 -8.45
N PRO A 17 15.74 -10.96 -7.73
CA PRO A 17 14.57 -10.09 -7.66
C PRO A 17 14.22 -9.45 -9.00
N PHE A 18 15.13 -9.45 -9.99
CA PHE A 18 14.94 -8.87 -11.32
C PHE A 18 14.65 -9.91 -12.40
N ALA A 19 14.59 -11.20 -12.05
CA ALA A 19 14.19 -12.23 -12.98
C ALA A 19 12.69 -12.10 -13.33
N SER A 20 12.41 -12.21 -14.62
CA SER A 20 11.06 -12.42 -15.14
C SER A 20 10.56 -13.82 -14.76
N LEU A 21 9.25 -14.05 -14.90
CA LEU A 21 8.68 -15.37 -14.65
C LEU A 21 9.28 -16.43 -15.58
N ASP A 22 9.64 -16.08 -16.82
CA ASP A 22 10.21 -17.00 -17.79
C ASP A 22 11.65 -17.42 -17.44
N GLU A 23 12.35 -16.63 -16.61
CA GLU A 23 13.69 -16.92 -16.11
C GLU A 23 13.71 -17.81 -14.87
N ILE A 24 12.54 -18.11 -14.27
CA ILE A 24 12.43 -18.98 -13.09
C ILE A 24 11.61 -20.23 -13.38
N ASP A 25 12.17 -21.37 -12.99
CA ASP A 25 11.53 -22.67 -13.18
C ASP A 25 10.40 -22.93 -12.16
N ILE A 26 9.67 -24.02 -12.37
CA ILE A 26 8.52 -24.36 -11.52
C ILE A 26 8.92 -24.70 -10.08
N ASP A 27 10.10 -25.26 -9.85
CA ASP A 27 10.55 -25.65 -8.51
C ASP A 27 11.06 -24.43 -7.73
N GLN A 28 11.72 -23.49 -8.41
CA GLN A 28 12.02 -22.17 -7.89
C GLN A 28 10.75 -21.39 -7.52
N ARG A 29 9.71 -21.43 -8.36
CA ARG A 29 8.40 -20.82 -8.04
C ARG A 29 7.74 -21.47 -6.82
N LYS A 30 7.81 -22.81 -6.70
CA LYS A 30 7.31 -23.52 -5.49
C LYS A 30 8.11 -23.15 -4.24
N ALA A 31 9.43 -23.04 -4.36
CA ALA A 31 10.30 -22.60 -3.26
C ALA A 31 9.92 -21.18 -2.82
N LEU A 32 9.77 -20.24 -3.75
CA LEU A 32 9.31 -18.89 -3.46
C LEU A 32 7.94 -18.89 -2.76
N PHE A 33 6.98 -19.66 -3.27
CA PHE A 33 5.66 -19.76 -2.66
C PHE A 33 5.73 -20.29 -1.22
N LYS A 34 6.54 -21.32 -0.98
CA LYS A 34 6.78 -21.87 0.35
C LYS A 34 7.39 -20.81 1.28
N GLU A 35 8.46 -20.14 0.86
CA GLU A 35 9.15 -19.15 1.69
C GLU A 35 8.28 -17.91 1.96
N LEU A 36 7.50 -17.45 0.98
CA LEU A 36 6.53 -16.36 1.20
C LEU A 36 5.50 -16.73 2.26
N ARG A 37 4.93 -17.94 2.20
CA ARG A 37 3.99 -18.41 3.22
C ARG A 37 4.63 -18.49 4.60
N GLU A 38 5.86 -18.96 4.66
CA GLU A 38 6.60 -19.03 5.92
C GLU A 38 6.84 -17.64 6.51
N VAL A 39 7.30 -16.68 5.70
CA VAL A 39 7.50 -15.28 6.12
C VAL A 39 6.18 -14.65 6.59
N ILE A 40 5.09 -14.85 5.85
CA ILE A 40 3.76 -14.32 6.24
C ILE A 40 3.33 -14.91 7.59
N THR A 41 3.42 -16.23 7.73
CA THR A 41 2.95 -16.93 8.93
C THR A 41 3.79 -16.56 10.16
N THR A 42 5.11 -16.52 10.00
CA THR A 42 6.03 -16.12 11.08
C THR A 42 5.88 -14.65 11.44
N SER A 43 5.65 -13.77 10.45
CA SER A 43 5.37 -12.36 10.70
C SER A 43 4.06 -12.16 11.44
N TYR A 44 2.99 -12.82 11.02
CA TYR A 44 1.69 -12.78 11.70
C TYR A 44 1.81 -13.22 13.16
N ASN A 45 2.48 -14.36 13.42
CA ASN A 45 2.71 -14.88 14.77
C ASN A 45 3.55 -13.91 15.64
N ALA A 46 4.41 -13.11 15.01
CA ALA A 46 5.20 -12.07 15.67
C ALA A 46 4.49 -10.70 15.78
N GLN A 47 3.18 -10.65 15.52
CA GLN A 47 2.37 -9.41 15.46
C GLN A 47 2.86 -8.40 14.41
N GLY A 48 3.44 -8.88 13.32
CA GLY A 48 3.91 -8.08 12.20
C GLY A 48 5.23 -7.34 12.46
N LEU A 49 5.53 -6.37 11.59
CA LEU A 49 6.75 -5.57 11.63
C LEU A 49 6.45 -4.12 12.03
N THR A 50 6.99 -3.67 13.15
CA THR A 50 6.97 -2.25 13.54
C THR A 50 8.37 -1.65 13.46
N ARG A 51 8.68 -0.97 12.35
CA ARG A 51 10.00 -0.35 12.13
C ARG A 51 10.38 0.62 13.26
N PRO A 52 11.64 0.62 13.75
CA PRO A 52 12.11 1.57 14.77
C PRO A 52 12.09 3.00 14.25
N ASN A 53 12.53 3.17 13.01
CA ASN A 53 12.77 4.47 12.38
C ASN A 53 11.63 4.88 11.43
N GLY A 54 10.39 4.92 11.95
CA GLY A 54 9.23 5.43 11.19
C GLY A 54 8.15 4.40 10.85
N GLY A 55 7.96 3.38 11.69
CA GLY A 55 6.76 2.51 11.65
C GLY A 55 5.63 3.06 12.53
N SER A 56 4.55 3.54 11.90
CA SER A 56 3.33 3.98 12.60
C SER A 56 2.39 2.83 12.95
N TYR A 57 2.49 1.70 12.24
CA TYR A 57 1.61 0.56 12.46
C TYR A 57 1.87 -0.12 13.81
N ARG A 58 0.78 -0.30 14.56
CA ARG A 58 0.66 -0.89 15.89
C ARG A 58 -0.56 -1.82 15.91
N SER A 59 -0.58 -2.75 16.85
CA SER A 59 -1.79 -3.51 17.18
C SER A 59 -2.85 -2.60 17.82
N VAL A 60 -4.10 -3.09 17.92
CA VAL A 60 -5.24 -2.36 18.51
C VAL A 60 -5.03 -1.96 19.97
N ASP A 61 -4.21 -2.72 20.69
CA ASP A 61 -3.78 -2.47 22.06
C ASP A 61 -2.55 -1.55 22.15
N GLY A 62 -2.05 -1.05 21.02
CA GLY A 62 -0.85 -0.23 20.93
C GLY A 62 0.46 -1.01 20.97
N SER A 63 0.43 -2.35 20.99
CA SER A 63 1.65 -3.18 20.98
C SER A 63 2.44 -3.03 19.67
N ARG A 64 3.75 -3.30 19.73
CA ARG A 64 4.65 -3.28 18.57
C ARG A 64 4.84 -4.70 18.04
N GLY A 65 4.82 -4.84 16.72
CA GLY A 65 5.22 -6.06 16.04
C GLY A 65 6.73 -6.33 16.21
N GLN A 66 7.06 -7.59 16.46
CA GLN A 66 8.41 -8.05 16.82
C GLN A 66 9.14 -8.75 15.67
N PHE A 67 8.57 -8.76 14.47
CA PHE A 67 9.15 -9.49 13.34
C PHE A 67 10.50 -8.92 12.87
N GLU A 68 10.87 -7.71 13.29
CA GLU A 68 12.14 -7.08 12.93
C GLU A 68 13.36 -7.96 13.24
N PHE A 69 13.34 -8.68 14.36
CA PHE A 69 14.44 -9.54 14.79
C PHE A 69 14.61 -10.79 13.92
N GLN A 70 13.70 -11.04 12.96
CA GLN A 70 13.73 -12.19 12.06
C GLN A 70 14.02 -11.79 10.61
N LEU A 71 14.24 -10.50 10.34
CA LEU A 71 14.59 -10.01 9.00
C LEU A 71 16.02 -10.39 8.65
N GLN A 72 16.21 -11.10 7.55
CA GLN A 72 17.51 -11.53 7.06
C GLN A 72 18.06 -10.62 5.96
N CYS A 73 17.19 -9.91 5.25
CA CYS A 73 17.53 -9.09 4.11
C CYS A 73 16.92 -7.69 4.19
N TYR A 74 15.62 -7.58 4.46
CA TYR A 74 14.93 -6.30 4.40
C TYR A 74 15.43 -5.32 5.47
N GLY A 75 15.89 -4.13 5.03
CA GLY A 75 16.36 -3.08 5.94
C GLY A 75 17.70 -3.37 6.62
N GLN A 76 18.34 -4.50 6.31
CA GLN A 76 19.62 -4.91 6.88
C GLN A 76 20.80 -4.39 6.04
N VAL A 77 22.00 -4.40 6.64
CA VAL A 77 23.26 -4.01 5.98
C VAL A 77 24.04 -5.21 5.49
N VAL A 78 23.98 -6.33 6.22
CA VAL A 78 24.66 -7.59 5.91
C VAL A 78 23.70 -8.76 6.05
N SER A 79 23.87 -9.77 5.19
CA SER A 79 23.11 -11.02 5.26
C SER A 79 23.60 -11.92 6.39
N PRO A 80 22.84 -12.96 6.78
CA PRO A 80 23.30 -14.03 7.67
C PRO A 80 24.62 -14.70 7.25
N ASN A 81 24.97 -14.63 5.96
CA ASN A 81 26.22 -15.17 5.42
C ASN A 81 27.35 -14.11 5.31
N ASN A 82 27.19 -12.94 5.93
CA ASN A 82 28.12 -11.81 5.89
C ASN A 82 28.33 -11.18 4.50
N ASN A 83 27.38 -11.36 3.58
CA ASN A 83 27.42 -10.67 2.29
C ASN A 83 26.73 -9.29 2.40
N PRO A 84 27.21 -8.27 1.68
CA PRO A 84 26.59 -6.95 1.70
C PRO A 84 25.20 -6.96 1.08
N ILE A 85 24.25 -6.29 1.73
CA ILE A 85 22.89 -6.12 1.21
C ILE A 85 22.80 -4.81 0.43
N VAL A 86 22.20 -4.88 -0.76
CA VAL A 86 21.93 -3.72 -1.62
C VAL A 86 20.46 -3.33 -1.49
N LYS A 87 20.23 -2.03 -1.26
CA LYS A 87 18.93 -1.39 -1.42
C LYS A 87 18.86 -0.69 -2.77
N GLU A 88 18.08 -1.24 -3.70
CA GLU A 88 17.78 -0.60 -4.98
C GLU A 88 16.50 0.22 -4.83
N VAL A 89 16.54 1.53 -5.09
CA VAL A 89 15.34 2.40 -4.97
C VAL A 89 14.41 2.19 -6.16
N ASP A 90 14.99 2.04 -7.35
CA ASP A 90 14.28 1.76 -8.61
C ASP A 90 14.20 0.24 -8.85
N GLY A 91 13.60 -0.46 -7.89
CA GLY A 91 13.41 -1.91 -7.96
C GLY A 91 12.44 -2.32 -9.08
N PRO A 92 12.34 -3.63 -9.38
CA PRO A 92 11.62 -4.16 -10.55
C PRO A 92 10.11 -3.90 -10.53
N HIS A 93 9.57 -3.45 -9.41
CA HIS A 93 8.15 -3.23 -9.16
C HIS A 93 7.82 -1.75 -8.88
N SER A 94 8.66 -0.83 -9.36
CA SER A 94 8.58 0.61 -9.05
C SER A 94 8.62 0.92 -7.56
N ARG A 95 9.26 0.05 -6.78
CA ARG A 95 9.41 0.15 -5.33
C ARG A 95 10.81 -0.28 -4.95
N ALA A 96 11.32 0.28 -3.85
CA ALA A 96 12.62 -0.10 -3.34
C ALA A 96 12.66 -1.59 -2.97
N ILE A 97 13.73 -2.30 -3.31
CA ILE A 97 13.94 -3.71 -2.97
C ILE A 97 15.29 -3.91 -2.29
N TRP A 98 15.34 -4.82 -1.32
CA TRP A 98 16.57 -5.24 -0.64
C TRP A 98 16.91 -6.64 -1.13
N TYR A 99 18.18 -6.87 -1.46
CA TYR A 99 18.67 -8.16 -1.94
C TYR A 99 20.18 -8.28 -1.74
N VAL A 100 20.68 -9.50 -1.82
CA VAL A 100 22.11 -9.83 -1.70
C VAL A 100 22.62 -10.26 -3.08
N PRO A 101 23.43 -9.43 -3.78
CA PRO A 101 23.89 -9.73 -5.14
C PRO A 101 24.54 -11.10 -5.28
N GLU A 102 25.41 -11.45 -4.32
CA GLU A 102 26.23 -12.66 -4.31
C GLU A 102 25.42 -13.94 -4.07
N GLU A 103 24.23 -13.82 -3.46
CA GLU A 103 23.39 -14.97 -3.11
C GLU A 103 22.19 -15.13 -4.04
N GLN A 104 21.79 -14.08 -4.75
CA GLN A 104 20.52 -14.03 -5.47
C GLN A 104 20.63 -13.76 -6.98
N LEU A 105 21.60 -12.99 -7.45
CA LEU A 105 21.62 -12.61 -8.87
C LEU A 105 22.08 -13.78 -9.74
N PHE A 106 21.20 -14.22 -10.65
CA PHE A 106 21.57 -15.15 -11.72
C PHE A 106 22.34 -14.43 -12.83
N ILE A 107 21.96 -13.17 -13.07
CA ILE A 107 22.56 -12.30 -14.07
C ILE A 107 22.96 -11.00 -13.37
N PRO A 108 24.23 -10.56 -13.47
CA PRO A 108 24.65 -9.29 -12.92
C PRO A 108 23.80 -8.12 -13.40
N ARG A 109 23.52 -7.15 -12.51
CA ARG A 109 22.68 -5.98 -12.83
C ARG A 109 23.15 -5.20 -14.05
N SER A 110 24.45 -5.07 -14.22
CA SER A 110 25.06 -4.41 -15.39
C SER A 110 24.70 -5.07 -16.72
N GLN A 111 24.42 -6.38 -16.73
CA GLN A 111 24.10 -7.15 -17.94
C GLN A 111 22.60 -7.13 -18.26
N ARG A 112 21.72 -6.88 -17.27
CA ARG A 112 20.27 -6.77 -17.48
C ARG A 112 19.86 -5.47 -18.21
N ALA A 113 20.68 -4.41 -18.14
CA ALA A 113 20.38 -3.11 -18.74
C ALA A 113 20.58 -3.03 -20.28
N GLY A 114 21.09 -4.08 -20.93
CA GLY A 114 21.42 -4.08 -22.36
C GLY A 114 20.42 -4.76 -23.31
N GLY A 115 19.32 -5.33 -22.79
CA GLY A 115 18.48 -6.29 -23.53
C GLY A 115 17.23 -5.75 -24.22
N ASN A 116 16.92 -4.45 -24.18
CA ASN A 116 15.65 -3.93 -24.72
C ASN A 116 15.84 -2.83 -25.76
N SER A 117 16.53 -3.17 -26.84
CA SER A 117 16.49 -2.43 -28.10
C SER A 117 16.41 -3.43 -29.25
N GLN A 118 15.33 -3.34 -30.03
CA GLN A 118 14.99 -4.10 -31.23
C GLN A 118 14.15 -5.37 -31.04
N SER A 119 12.83 -5.17 -31.08
CA SER A 119 11.91 -5.98 -31.90
C SER A 119 10.76 -5.07 -32.31
N GLY A 120 10.96 -4.36 -33.42
CA GLY A 120 9.85 -3.74 -34.13
C GLY A 120 9.16 -4.82 -34.95
N ASP A 121 7.90 -5.08 -34.64
CA ASP A 121 6.97 -5.55 -35.65
C ASP A 121 5.69 -4.71 -35.58
N SER A 122 5.38 -4.09 -36.72
CA SER A 122 4.25 -3.20 -36.91
C SER A 122 3.03 -4.04 -37.26
N MET A 123 2.09 -4.17 -36.32
CA MET A 123 0.70 -4.47 -36.67
C MET A 123 -0.22 -3.37 -36.16
N LYS A 124 -0.76 -2.63 -37.13
CA LYS A 124 -1.89 -1.70 -37.00
C LYS A 124 -3.01 -2.35 -36.18
N ARG A 125 -3.39 -1.73 -35.05
CA ARG A 125 -4.68 -1.99 -34.42
C ARG A 125 -5.39 -0.67 -34.14
N THR A 126 -6.62 -0.66 -34.62
CA THR A 126 -7.60 0.42 -34.74
C THR A 126 -7.82 1.16 -33.41
N GLN A 127 -7.92 2.48 -33.52
CA GLN A 127 -8.35 3.37 -32.45
C GLN A 127 -9.77 3.00 -31.99
N SER A 128 -9.89 2.51 -30.76
CA SER A 128 -11.13 2.58 -29.98
C SER A 128 -10.84 3.37 -28.72
N SER A 129 -11.48 4.52 -28.65
CA SER A 129 -11.41 5.56 -27.63
C SER A 129 -11.88 5.09 -26.24
N SER A 130 -11.03 5.31 -25.24
CA SER A 130 -11.41 5.60 -23.85
C SER A 130 -10.41 6.63 -23.29
N PRO A 131 -10.84 7.52 -22.37
CA PRO A 131 -10.36 8.89 -22.33
C PRO A 131 -9.02 9.03 -21.64
N ALA A 132 -8.15 9.85 -22.23
CA ALA A 132 -6.93 10.34 -21.61
C ALA A 132 -7.30 11.22 -20.41
N PHE A 133 -6.75 10.88 -19.23
CA PHE A 133 -6.67 11.84 -18.13
C PHE A 133 -5.63 12.89 -18.52
N GLU A 134 -6.14 13.99 -19.07
CA GLU A 134 -5.40 15.19 -19.35
C GLU A 134 -4.95 15.81 -18.02
N LYS A 135 -3.64 15.95 -17.83
CA LYS A 135 -3.09 16.78 -16.75
C LYS A 135 -3.49 18.22 -17.04
N LYS A 136 -4.60 18.68 -16.47
CA LYS A 136 -4.85 20.11 -16.36
C LYS A 136 -3.95 20.67 -15.26
N ALA A 137 -3.06 21.58 -15.66
CA ALA A 137 -2.53 22.57 -14.75
C ALA A 137 -3.73 23.33 -14.18
N VAL A 138 -3.95 23.21 -12.87
CA VAL A 138 -4.93 24.03 -12.18
C VAL A 138 -4.14 25.08 -11.41
N GLU A 139 -4.45 26.32 -11.74
CA GLU A 139 -3.86 27.54 -11.24
C GLU A 139 -3.81 27.57 -9.70
N LYS A 140 -2.83 28.29 -9.18
CA LYS A 140 -2.78 28.72 -7.79
C LYS A 140 -4.15 29.27 -7.38
N GLY A 141 -4.83 28.56 -6.49
CA GLY A 141 -6.11 28.98 -5.90
C GLY A 141 -7.29 28.17 -6.41
N VAL A 142 -7.53 26.99 -5.82
CA VAL A 142 -8.84 26.34 -5.86
C VAL A 142 -9.25 25.99 -4.45
N THR A 143 -10.03 26.90 -3.87
CA THR A 143 -10.92 26.63 -2.74
C THR A 143 -12.01 25.66 -3.22
N ARG A 144 -12.24 24.55 -2.51
CA ARG A 144 -13.49 23.75 -2.42
C ARG A 144 -13.23 22.61 -1.42
N TYR A 145 -13.89 22.50 -0.27
CA TYR A 145 -15.27 22.89 0.04
C TYR A 145 -15.40 24.11 0.95
N SER A 146 -16.13 25.10 0.42
CA SER A 146 -17.20 25.73 1.18
C SER A 146 -18.45 24.86 0.99
N LEU A 147 -18.79 24.06 1.98
CA LEU A 147 -20.19 23.86 2.33
C LEU A 147 -20.41 24.78 3.52
N VAL A 148 -21.01 25.93 3.26
CA VAL A 148 -21.70 26.66 4.32
C VAL A 148 -22.80 25.70 4.74
N PRO A 149 -22.81 25.17 5.97
CA PRO A 149 -23.95 24.42 6.44
C PRO A 149 -25.16 25.33 6.23
N SER A 150 -26.22 24.83 5.58
CA SER A 150 -27.55 25.43 5.80
C SER A 150 -27.72 25.54 7.31
N SER A 151 -28.33 26.61 7.82
CA SER A 151 -28.36 27.01 9.23
C SER A 151 -28.75 25.93 10.25
N ASP A 152 -29.24 24.78 9.78
CA ASP A 152 -29.77 23.67 10.56
C ASP A 152 -28.95 22.36 10.50
N GLN A 153 -27.83 22.28 9.77
CA GLN A 153 -27.01 21.05 9.68
C GLN A 153 -25.65 21.21 10.34
N THR A 154 -25.24 20.24 11.17
CA THR A 154 -23.91 20.19 11.78
C THR A 154 -22.89 19.55 10.84
N PHE A 155 -21.58 19.81 11.02
CA PHE A 155 -20.54 19.13 10.26
C PHE A 155 -20.63 17.59 10.38
N GLY A 156 -21.03 17.09 11.56
CA GLY A 156 -21.28 15.66 11.78
C GLY A 156 -22.43 15.11 10.95
N ASP A 157 -23.48 15.88 10.72
CA ASP A 157 -24.59 15.48 9.84
C ASP A 157 -24.12 15.39 8.39
N VAL A 158 -23.32 16.35 7.93
CA VAL A 158 -22.79 16.35 6.55
C VAL A 158 -21.89 15.14 6.31
N ILE A 159 -21.00 14.81 7.26
CA ILE A 159 -20.17 13.61 7.18
C ILE A 159 -21.04 12.36 7.20
N SER A 160 -21.99 12.26 8.13
CA SER A 160 -22.82 11.06 8.25
C SER A 160 -23.68 10.82 7.01
N ASN A 161 -24.17 11.89 6.39
CA ASN A 161 -24.97 11.85 5.17
C ASN A 161 -24.14 11.59 3.90
N SER A 162 -22.80 11.70 3.95
CA SER A 162 -21.95 11.38 2.78
C SER A 162 -21.70 9.87 2.61
N LEU A 163 -22.06 9.05 3.60
CA LEU A 163 -22.11 7.59 3.48
C LEU A 163 -23.46 7.17 2.86
N THR A 164 -23.44 6.88 1.56
CA THR A 164 -24.66 6.60 0.78
C THR A 164 -24.95 5.11 0.59
N ASP A 165 -23.95 4.24 0.78
CA ASP A 165 -24.18 2.79 0.73
C ASP A 165 -24.96 2.30 1.97
N PRO A 166 -26.12 1.63 1.80
CA PRO A 166 -26.97 1.24 2.91
C PRO A 166 -26.37 0.12 3.78
N SER A 167 -25.56 -0.77 3.20
CA SER A 167 -24.96 -1.90 3.94
C SER A 167 -23.89 -1.42 4.90
N TRP A 168 -23.07 -0.45 4.47
CA TRP A 168 -22.11 0.23 5.32
C TRP A 168 -22.77 1.17 6.32
N ASN A 169 -23.84 1.88 5.92
CA ASN A 169 -24.57 2.76 6.82
C ASN A 169 -25.14 1.98 8.02
N ASP A 170 -25.78 0.83 7.78
CA ASP A 170 -26.29 -0.02 8.87
C ASP A 170 -25.16 -0.60 9.73
N ALA A 171 -24.07 -1.09 9.10
CA ALA A 171 -22.94 -1.68 9.82
C ALA A 171 -22.18 -0.68 10.71
N LEU A 172 -22.10 0.60 10.31
CA LEU A 172 -21.36 1.62 11.02
C LEU A 172 -22.23 2.50 11.92
N ARG A 173 -23.56 2.37 11.88
CA ARG A 173 -24.51 3.21 12.62
C ARG A 173 -24.15 3.37 14.09
N ASP A 174 -23.94 2.28 14.80
CA ASP A 174 -23.66 2.30 16.24
C ASP A 174 -22.30 2.95 16.53
N HIS A 175 -21.33 2.77 15.63
CA HIS A 175 -20.03 3.40 15.78
C HIS A 175 -20.10 4.91 15.53
N MET A 176 -20.84 5.35 14.50
CA MET A 176 -21.02 6.77 14.20
C MET A 176 -21.83 7.48 15.28
N ALA A 177 -22.73 6.79 15.96
CA ALA A 177 -23.47 7.29 17.13
C ALA A 177 -22.62 7.35 18.42
N SER A 178 -21.43 6.73 18.46
CA SER A 178 -20.62 6.66 19.68
C SER A 178 -20.00 8.00 20.06
N ASP A 179 -19.85 8.25 21.38
CA ASP A 179 -19.21 9.44 21.92
C ASP A 179 -17.81 9.69 21.36
N LYS A 180 -17.08 8.60 21.10
CA LYS A 180 -15.73 8.63 20.54
C LYS A 180 -15.73 9.22 19.12
N PHE A 181 -16.66 8.77 18.28
CA PHE A 181 -16.78 9.26 16.90
C PHE A 181 -17.22 10.73 16.90
N GLN A 182 -18.23 11.08 17.70
CA GLN A 182 -18.73 12.45 17.82
C GLN A 182 -17.64 13.42 18.32
N SER A 183 -16.85 13.01 19.31
CA SER A 183 -15.72 13.81 19.81
C SER A 183 -14.65 14.05 18.74
N MET A 184 -14.35 13.04 17.92
CA MET A 184 -13.40 13.16 16.81
C MET A 184 -13.90 14.15 15.75
N ILE A 185 -15.17 14.06 15.37
CA ILE A 185 -15.79 14.98 14.40
C ILE A 185 -15.76 16.43 14.89
N GLN A 186 -16.06 16.67 16.17
CA GLN A 186 -15.97 18.00 16.79
C GLN A 186 -14.54 18.56 16.76
N GLN A 187 -13.53 17.71 16.96
CA GLN A 187 -12.13 18.13 16.87
C GLN A 187 -11.75 18.53 15.44
N ILE A 188 -12.20 17.79 14.44
CA ILE A 188 -11.98 18.10 13.01
C ILE A 188 -12.68 19.42 12.66
N GLU A 189 -13.93 19.61 13.09
CA GLU A 189 -14.68 20.84 12.88
C GLU A 189 -13.99 22.06 13.52
N SER A 190 -13.43 21.90 14.72
CA SER A 190 -12.64 22.94 15.38
C SER A 190 -11.38 23.30 14.58
N GLN A 191 -10.69 22.31 14.01
CA GLN A 191 -9.51 22.53 13.18
C GLN A 191 -9.87 23.27 11.88
N ILE A 192 -10.95 22.86 11.20
CA ILE A 192 -11.46 23.53 10.00
C ILE A 192 -11.80 24.99 10.33
N SER A 193 -12.51 25.22 11.45
CA SER A 193 -12.89 26.56 11.91
C SER A 193 -11.69 27.44 12.26
N SER A 194 -10.57 26.83 12.67
CA SER A 194 -9.30 27.52 12.90
C SER A 194 -8.50 27.81 11.63
N GLY A 195 -9.01 27.42 10.46
CA GLY A 195 -8.39 27.63 9.15
C GLY A 195 -7.47 26.50 8.71
N ALA A 196 -7.51 25.33 9.36
CA ALA A 196 -6.74 24.17 8.94
C ALA A 196 -7.30 23.60 7.62
N GLU A 197 -6.39 23.20 6.74
CA GLU A 197 -6.74 22.50 5.51
C GLU A 197 -6.90 21.00 5.81
N VAL A 198 -8.12 20.46 5.62
CA VAL A 198 -8.46 19.07 5.96
C VAL A 198 -8.74 18.29 4.68
N TYR A 199 -8.10 17.11 4.58
CA TYR A 199 -8.25 16.17 3.48
C TYR A 199 -8.63 14.78 4.00
N PRO A 200 -9.39 13.97 3.23
CA PRO A 200 -9.96 14.30 1.92
C PRO A 200 -11.16 15.28 2.02
N PRO A 201 -11.62 15.85 0.90
CA PRO A 201 -12.91 16.57 0.86
C PRO A 201 -14.06 15.74 1.45
N VAL A 202 -15.09 16.41 1.98
CA VAL A 202 -16.17 15.77 2.75
C VAL A 202 -16.93 14.71 1.94
N GLU A 203 -17.16 14.97 0.66
CA GLU A 203 -17.78 14.04 -0.28
C GLU A 203 -16.90 12.83 -0.59
N ASP A 204 -15.59 12.93 -0.36
CA ASP A 204 -14.63 11.86 -0.62
C ASP A 204 -14.35 10.99 0.60
N VAL A 205 -14.79 11.39 1.79
CA VAL A 205 -14.53 10.69 3.07
C VAL A 205 -14.96 9.22 3.01
N PHE A 206 -16.12 8.94 2.41
CA PHE A 206 -16.67 7.58 2.29
C PHE A 206 -16.62 7.02 0.88
N SER A 207 -15.84 7.61 -0.04
CA SER A 207 -15.77 7.17 -1.44
C SER A 207 -15.48 5.67 -1.59
N ALA A 208 -14.56 5.11 -0.80
CA ALA A 208 -14.26 3.67 -0.87
C ALA A 208 -15.43 2.79 -0.44
N LEU A 209 -16.19 3.20 0.58
CA LEU A 209 -17.35 2.45 1.09
C LEU A 209 -18.55 2.59 0.14
N ASN A 210 -18.75 3.78 -0.41
CA ASN A 210 -19.80 4.06 -1.39
C ASN A 210 -19.57 3.33 -2.73
N LEU A 211 -18.33 2.98 -3.07
CA LEU A 211 -17.98 2.27 -4.31
C LEU A 211 -18.04 0.74 -4.18
N CYS A 212 -18.02 0.21 -2.96
CA CYS A 212 -17.90 -1.22 -2.71
C CYS A 212 -18.86 -1.62 -1.58
N PRO A 213 -20.05 -2.16 -1.90
CA PRO A 213 -20.98 -2.70 -0.92
C PRO A 213 -20.29 -3.67 0.04
N LEU A 214 -20.75 -3.71 1.29
CA LEU A 214 -20.10 -4.47 2.36
C LEU A 214 -20.02 -5.97 2.05
N ASP A 215 -21.04 -6.52 1.40
CA ASP A 215 -21.12 -7.91 0.97
C ASP A 215 -20.15 -8.28 -0.16
N ASP A 216 -19.69 -7.29 -0.93
CA ASP A 216 -18.67 -7.45 -1.97
C ASP A 216 -17.23 -7.28 -1.45
N VAL A 217 -17.06 -6.87 -0.18
CA VAL A 217 -15.74 -6.65 0.42
C VAL A 217 -14.99 -7.97 0.55
N ARG A 218 -13.80 -8.01 -0.05
CA ARG A 218 -12.86 -9.14 0.10
C ARG A 218 -11.68 -8.73 0.94
N VAL A 219 -11.56 -9.33 2.13
CA VAL A 219 -10.44 -9.07 3.04
C VAL A 219 -9.22 -9.86 2.59
N VAL A 220 -8.15 -9.15 2.21
CA VAL A 220 -6.83 -9.75 2.01
C VAL A 220 -6.04 -9.56 3.31
N ILE A 221 -5.88 -10.62 4.08
CA ILE A 221 -4.97 -10.63 5.24
C ILE A 221 -3.55 -10.83 4.68
N VAL A 222 -2.67 -9.84 4.91
CA VAL A 222 -1.29 -9.79 4.39
C VAL A 222 -0.29 -10.11 5.49
#